data_AF-A0A293MNP2-F1
#
_entry.id   AF-A0A293MNP2-F1
#
_cell.length_a   1.000
_cell.length_b   1.000
_cell.length_c   1.000
_cell.angle_alpha   90.00
_cell.angle_beta   90.00
_cell.angle_gamma   90.00
#
_symmetry.space_group_name_H-M   'P 1'
#
loop_
_entity.id
_entity.type
_entity.pdbx_description
1 polymer ?
#
loop_
_entity_poly.entity_id
_entity_poly.type
_entity_poly.pdbx_seq_one_letter_code
_entity_poly.pdbx_strand_id
1 'polypeptide(L)'
;MPYLADALKVHSTIKTLEINNVCLGDCEAGLLAQVLRVNTTLQKVQLREDGLTDSGARLLAEALEMNHTLQDLDLALNKLSESTVIQFARTLTLNASLDMVHLGCVIFSGEFDEELVQILRGHECCHRIHVEWNTAMLDELARIISLDRHDIKKFFRTPSLLRAFAGSPQSLKKPMLQE
;
A
#
# COMPACT_ATOMS: atom_id res chain seq x y z
N MET A 1 -16.29 4.14 13.24
CA MET A 1 -15.76 3.16 14.25
C MET A 1 -15.23 3.80 15.56
N PRO A 2 -15.96 4.69 16.25
CA PRO A 2 -15.38 5.44 17.39
C PRO A 2 -15.08 4.59 18.62
N TYR A 3 -15.97 3.67 19.01
CA TYR A 3 -15.79 2.83 20.20
C TYR A 3 -14.58 1.89 20.09
N LEU A 4 -14.35 1.31 18.91
CA LEU A 4 -13.18 0.49 18.67
C LEU A 4 -11.90 1.33 18.73
N ALA A 5 -11.91 2.53 18.13
CA ALA A 5 -10.77 3.43 18.19
C ALA A 5 -10.43 3.80 19.63
N ASP A 6 -11.41 4.19 20.44
CA ASP A 6 -11.17 4.56 21.84
C ASP A 6 -10.70 3.37 22.69
N ALA A 7 -11.24 2.18 22.45
CA ALA A 7 -10.74 0.96 23.08
C ALA A 7 -9.27 0.70 22.70
N LEU A 8 -8.93 0.77 21.41
CA LEU A 8 -7.56 0.53 20.94
C LEU A 8 -6.55 1.56 21.46
N LYS A 9 -6.95 2.82 21.67
CA LYS A 9 -6.05 3.85 22.24
C LYS A 9 -5.55 3.48 23.64
N VAL A 10 -6.39 2.82 24.44
CA VAL A 10 -6.05 2.45 25.83
C VAL A 10 -5.56 1.00 25.95
N HIS A 11 -5.84 0.16 24.95
CA HIS A 11 -5.53 -1.26 25.03
C HIS A 11 -4.04 -1.54 24.84
N SER A 12 -3.46 -2.29 25.78
CA SER A 12 -2.01 -2.49 25.85
C SER A 12 -1.52 -3.88 25.42
N THR A 13 -2.41 -4.77 24.98
CA THR A 13 -2.04 -6.16 24.65
C THR A 13 -2.38 -6.61 23.24
N ILE A 14 -3.18 -5.85 22.49
CA ILE A 14 -3.53 -6.22 21.10
C ILE A 14 -2.35 -5.83 20.22
N LYS A 15 -1.85 -6.81 19.47
CA LYS A 15 -0.75 -6.61 18.52
C LYS A 15 -1.19 -6.58 17.06
N THR A 16 -2.36 -7.14 16.78
CA THR A 16 -2.84 -7.33 15.41
C THR A 16 -4.29 -6.88 15.33
N LEU A 17 -4.58 -6.00 14.38
CA LEU A 17 -5.92 -5.55 14.03
C LEU A 17 -6.21 -5.93 12.58
N GLU A 18 -7.23 -6.75 12.38
CA GLU A 18 -7.68 -7.17 11.05
C GLU A 18 -9.11 -6.71 10.87
N ILE A 19 -9.32 -5.77 9.95
CA ILE A 19 -10.62 -5.33 9.50
C ILE A 19 -10.53 -5.41 7.98
N ASN A 20 -11.28 -6.29 7.34
CA ASN A 20 -11.21 -6.46 5.89
C ASN A 20 -12.64 -6.57 5.35
N ASN A 21 -12.89 -5.97 4.19
CA ASN A 21 -14.17 -6.05 3.48
C ASN A 21 -15.37 -5.58 4.34
N VAL A 22 -15.19 -4.46 5.06
CA VAL A 22 -16.23 -3.82 5.88
C VAL A 22 -16.61 -2.44 5.32
N CYS A 23 -15.97 -1.99 4.23
CA CYS A 23 -16.18 -0.68 3.62
C CYS A 23 -15.99 0.48 4.61
N LEU A 24 -14.87 0.46 5.35
CA LEU A 24 -14.52 1.52 6.29
C LEU A 24 -14.50 2.91 5.63
N GLY A 25 -13.86 3.03 4.48
CA GLY A 25 -13.60 4.32 3.83
C GLY A 25 -12.61 5.23 4.58
N ASP A 26 -12.42 6.44 4.06
CA ASP A 26 -11.36 7.35 4.51
C ASP A 26 -11.62 7.98 5.89
N CYS A 27 -12.89 8.16 6.27
CA CYS A 27 -13.26 8.73 7.57
C CYS A 27 -12.79 7.82 8.72
N GLU A 28 -13.09 6.53 8.61
CA GLU A 28 -12.65 5.49 9.54
C GLU A 28 -11.14 5.31 9.53
N ALA A 29 -10.48 5.39 8.36
CA ALA A 29 -9.02 5.39 8.26
C ALA A 29 -8.42 6.57 9.05
N GLY A 30 -9.06 7.74 9.03
CA GLY A 30 -8.68 8.90 9.85
C GLY A 30 -8.80 8.65 11.36
N LEU A 31 -9.83 7.93 11.81
CA LEU A 31 -9.95 7.53 13.21
C LEU A 31 -8.83 6.56 13.60
N LEU A 32 -8.53 5.58 12.75
CA LEU A 32 -7.44 4.64 12.98
C LEU A 32 -6.08 5.33 12.97
N ALA A 33 -5.87 6.34 12.12
CA ALA A 33 -4.67 7.17 12.14
C ALA A 33 -4.49 7.86 13.51
N GLN A 34 -5.57 8.36 14.13
CA GLN A 34 -5.50 8.91 15.49
C GLN A 34 -5.14 7.85 16.53
N VAL A 35 -5.63 6.61 16.37
CA VAL A 35 -5.24 5.48 17.22
C VAL A 35 -3.74 5.19 17.08
N LEU A 36 -3.23 5.08 15.85
CA LEU A 36 -1.83 4.79 15.58
C LEU A 36 -0.89 5.85 16.16
N ARG A 37 -1.30 7.12 16.21
CA ARG A 37 -0.48 8.18 16.83
C ARG A 37 -0.21 7.97 18.32
N VAL A 38 -1.05 7.20 19.04
CA VAL A 38 -0.95 7.03 20.50
C VAL A 38 -0.78 5.58 20.94
N ASN A 39 -1.28 4.62 20.17
CA ASN A 39 -1.16 3.21 20.48
C ASN A 39 0.26 2.73 20.18
N THR A 40 0.89 2.11 21.18
CA THR A 40 2.28 1.61 21.11
C THR A 40 2.36 0.08 21.16
N THR A 41 1.27 -0.61 20.84
CA THR A 41 1.16 -2.07 21.03
C THR A 41 0.79 -2.79 19.76
N LEU A 42 0.07 -2.14 18.86
CA LEU A 42 -0.20 -2.61 17.51
C LEU A 42 1.11 -2.70 16.73
N GLN A 43 1.30 -3.89 16.15
CA GLN A 43 2.42 -4.28 15.30
C GLN A 43 1.94 -4.57 13.88
N LYS A 44 0.68 -5.02 13.72
CA LYS A 44 0.10 -5.35 12.43
C LYS A 44 -1.32 -4.79 12.26
N VAL A 45 -1.59 -4.18 11.12
CA VAL A 45 -2.91 -3.66 10.73
C VAL A 45 -3.23 -4.12 9.32
N GLN A 46 -4.41 -4.72 9.12
CA GLN A 46 -4.94 -5.08 7.81
C GLN A 46 -6.26 -4.36 7.58
N LEU A 47 -6.38 -3.69 6.43
CA LEU A 47 -7.51 -2.89 5.96
C LEU A 47 -7.82 -3.20 4.50
N ARG A 48 -7.92 -4.48 4.14
CA ARG A 48 -8.07 -4.90 2.75
C ARG A 48 -9.50 -4.72 2.28
N GLU A 49 -9.64 -4.28 1.02
CA GLU A 49 -10.96 -4.17 0.37
C GLU A 49 -11.96 -3.31 1.18
N ASP A 50 -11.45 -2.27 1.86
CA ASP A 50 -12.24 -1.41 2.73
C ASP A 50 -12.64 -0.09 2.08
N GLY A 51 -12.38 0.07 0.78
CA GLY A 51 -12.76 1.24 0.01
C GLY A 51 -11.95 2.49 0.34
N LEU A 52 -10.74 2.33 0.88
CA LEU A 52 -9.83 3.46 1.11
C LEU A 52 -9.41 4.06 -0.23
N THR A 53 -9.26 5.39 -0.23
CA THR A 53 -8.62 6.15 -1.29
C THR A 53 -7.25 6.66 -0.84
N ASP A 54 -6.55 7.37 -1.72
CA ASP A 54 -5.30 8.06 -1.37
C ASP A 54 -5.47 9.01 -0.17
N SER A 55 -6.66 9.56 0.06
CA SER A 55 -6.91 10.44 1.22
C SER A 55 -6.88 9.68 2.55
N GLY A 56 -7.48 8.49 2.62
CA GLY A 56 -7.42 7.66 3.83
C GLY A 56 -6.02 7.09 4.05
N ALA A 57 -5.38 6.62 2.98
CA ALA A 57 -4.01 6.12 3.01
C ALA A 57 -3.01 7.19 3.49
N ARG A 58 -3.20 8.45 3.06
CA ARG A 58 -2.44 9.61 3.52
C ARG A 58 -2.51 9.81 5.03
N LEU A 59 -3.71 9.77 5.59
CA LEU A 59 -3.90 9.96 7.03
C LEU A 59 -3.16 8.89 7.84
N LEU A 60 -3.17 7.65 7.35
CA LEU A 60 -2.42 6.55 7.96
C LEU A 60 -0.91 6.78 7.85
N ALA A 61 -0.41 7.18 6.68
CA ALA A 61 1.01 7.47 6.48
C ALA A 61 1.51 8.60 7.40
N GLU A 62 0.78 9.72 7.49
CA GLU A 62 1.09 10.83 8.40
C GLU A 62 1.06 10.42 9.90
N ALA A 63 0.25 9.42 10.27
CA ALA A 63 0.26 8.87 11.61
C ALA A 63 1.49 7.99 11.88
N LEU A 64 1.94 7.25 10.87
CA LEU A 64 3.09 6.36 10.97
C LEU A 64 4.40 7.12 11.12
N GLU A 65 4.51 8.37 10.67
CA GLU A 65 5.69 9.20 10.99
C GLU A 65 5.95 9.31 12.50
N MET A 66 4.89 9.24 13.32
CA MET A 66 4.95 9.32 14.79
C MET A 66 4.85 7.96 15.48
N ASN A 67 4.35 6.93 14.79
CA ASN A 67 4.18 5.60 15.38
C ASN A 67 5.44 4.76 15.14
N HIS A 68 6.06 4.28 16.21
CA HIS A 68 7.28 3.48 16.12
C HIS A 68 7.08 2.00 16.50
N THR A 69 5.85 1.51 16.49
CA THR A 69 5.53 0.13 16.90
C THR A 69 4.91 -0.71 15.81
N LEU A 70 4.20 -0.08 14.86
CA LEU A 70 3.64 -0.77 13.71
C LEU A 70 4.76 -1.21 12.76
N GLN A 71 4.70 -2.48 12.37
CA GLN A 71 5.68 -3.17 11.52
C GLN A 71 5.06 -3.62 10.19
N ASP A 72 3.77 -3.96 10.17
CA ASP A 72 3.08 -4.48 8.99
C ASP A 72 1.75 -3.73 8.78
N LEU A 73 1.61 -3.06 7.64
CA LEU A 73 0.38 -2.42 7.20
C LEU A 73 -0.07 -2.99 5.85
N ASP A 74 -1.27 -3.55 5.80
CA ASP A 74 -1.85 -4.08 4.57
C ASP A 74 -3.08 -3.26 4.13
N LEU A 75 -2.91 -2.52 3.04
CA LEU A 75 -3.93 -1.72 2.36
C LEU A 75 -4.30 -2.30 0.98
N ALA A 76 -3.97 -3.56 0.69
CA ALA A 76 -4.24 -4.15 -0.61
C ALA A 76 -5.74 -4.17 -0.95
N LEU A 77 -6.06 -4.22 -2.24
CA LEU A 77 -7.44 -4.22 -2.75
C LEU A 77 -8.25 -2.95 -2.42
N ASN A 78 -7.58 -1.84 -2.14
CA ASN A 78 -8.19 -0.50 -2.03
C ASN A 78 -8.01 0.31 -3.32
N LYS A 79 -8.64 1.50 -3.38
CA LYS A 79 -8.59 2.39 -4.55
C LYS A 79 -7.41 3.34 -4.42
N LEU A 80 -6.21 2.79 -4.52
CA LEU A 80 -4.95 3.52 -4.34
C LEU A 80 -4.31 3.86 -5.68
N SER A 81 -3.65 5.01 -5.74
CA SER A 81 -2.88 5.47 -6.90
C SER A 81 -1.38 5.56 -6.58
N GLU A 82 -0.60 5.95 -7.60
CA GLU A 82 0.81 6.30 -7.45
C GLU A 82 1.09 7.33 -6.34
N SER A 83 0.13 8.23 -6.06
CA SER A 83 0.26 9.21 -4.97
C SER A 83 0.43 8.53 -3.62
N THR A 84 -0.28 7.42 -3.37
CA THR A 84 -0.13 6.64 -2.15
C THR A 84 1.26 6.00 -2.06
N VAL A 85 1.81 5.52 -3.18
CA VAL A 85 3.17 4.92 -3.22
C VAL A 85 4.21 5.95 -2.83
N ILE A 86 4.17 7.14 -3.44
CA ILE A 86 5.08 8.26 -3.14
C ILE A 86 4.99 8.64 -1.67
N GLN A 87 3.76 8.75 -1.15
CA GLN A 87 3.56 9.12 0.23
C GLN A 87 4.14 8.11 1.21
N PHE A 88 3.85 6.82 1.06
CA PHE A 88 4.43 5.81 1.94
C PHE A 88 5.93 5.74 1.79
N ALA A 89 6.46 5.93 0.59
CA ALA A 89 7.90 5.97 0.40
C ALA A 89 8.57 7.12 1.17
N ARG A 90 7.98 8.31 1.20
CA ARG A 90 8.43 9.42 2.08
C ARG A 90 8.31 9.05 3.55
N THR A 91 7.16 8.54 3.97
CA THR A 91 6.95 8.15 5.38
C THR A 91 7.98 7.11 5.83
N LEU A 92 8.36 6.17 4.97
CA LEU A 92 9.35 5.13 5.28
C LEU A 92 10.79 5.65 5.40
N THR A 93 11.12 6.83 4.86
CA THR A 93 12.44 7.45 5.13
C THR A 93 12.51 8.06 6.52
N LEU A 94 11.37 8.46 7.08
CA LEU A 94 11.25 9.03 8.43
C LEU A 94 10.94 7.96 9.48
N ASN A 95 10.22 6.92 9.09
CA ASN A 95 9.80 5.85 9.97
C ASN A 95 10.73 4.64 9.81
N ALA A 96 11.39 4.23 10.90
CA ALA A 96 12.27 3.05 10.92
C ALA A 96 11.59 1.77 11.44
N SER A 97 10.36 1.83 11.96
CA SER A 97 9.67 0.69 12.56
C SER A 97 8.82 -0.11 11.58
N LEU A 98 8.29 0.53 10.55
CA LEU A 98 7.35 -0.06 9.60
C LEU A 98 8.10 -0.93 8.60
N ASP A 99 8.28 -2.20 8.92
CA ASP A 99 9.02 -3.14 8.07
C ASP A 99 8.36 -3.39 6.72
N MET A 100 7.03 -3.33 6.64
CA MET A 100 6.30 -3.67 5.43
C MET A 100 5.00 -2.86 5.26
N VAL A 101 4.80 -2.35 4.05
CA VAL A 101 3.52 -1.80 3.59
C VAL A 101 3.07 -2.52 2.31
N HIS A 102 1.89 -3.12 2.35
CA HIS A 102 1.25 -3.74 1.20
C HIS A 102 0.21 -2.78 0.62
N LEU A 103 0.47 -2.28 -0.59
CA LEU A 103 -0.47 -1.40 -1.32
C LEU A 103 -1.26 -2.18 -2.37
N GLY A 104 -0.81 -3.39 -2.74
CA GLY A 104 -1.48 -4.24 -3.72
C GLY A 104 -1.45 -3.62 -5.13
N CYS A 105 -2.53 -3.81 -5.89
CA CYS A 105 -2.68 -3.21 -7.21
C CYS A 105 -3.01 -1.72 -7.06
N VAL A 106 -2.09 -0.86 -7.51
CA VAL A 106 -2.27 0.60 -7.52
C VAL A 106 -2.37 1.12 -8.95
N ILE A 107 -3.11 2.21 -9.14
CA ILE A 107 -3.35 2.81 -10.44
C ILE A 107 -2.26 3.86 -10.72
N PHE A 108 -1.53 3.70 -11.82
CA PHE A 108 -0.57 4.68 -12.32
C PHE A 108 -1.14 5.45 -13.48
N SER A 109 -1.02 6.78 -13.46
CA SER A 109 -1.49 7.68 -14.50
C SER A 109 -0.34 8.10 -15.43
N GLY A 110 0.16 7.16 -16.24
CA GLY A 110 1.17 7.46 -17.27
C GLY A 110 2.60 7.19 -16.81
N GLU A 111 3.50 8.13 -17.06
CA GLU A 111 4.91 8.03 -16.65
C GLU A 111 5.06 8.27 -15.15
N PHE A 112 6.08 7.66 -14.53
CA PHE A 112 6.32 7.85 -13.10
C PHE A 112 6.69 9.30 -12.79
N ASP A 113 6.11 9.81 -11.71
CA ASP A 113 6.49 11.09 -11.14
C ASP A 113 8.00 11.13 -10.83
N GLU A 114 8.63 12.28 -11.07
CA GLU A 114 10.06 12.49 -10.84
C GLU A 114 10.44 12.17 -9.38
N GLU A 115 9.56 12.47 -8.44
CA GLU A 115 9.76 12.13 -7.04
C GLU A 115 9.78 10.63 -6.80
N LEU A 116 8.83 9.90 -7.39
CA LEU A 116 8.82 8.44 -7.30
C LEU A 116 10.13 7.89 -7.87
N VAL A 117 10.61 8.44 -8.99
CA VAL A 117 11.89 8.06 -9.59
C VAL A 117 13.07 8.29 -8.65
N GLN A 118 13.16 9.45 -8.00
CA GLN A 118 14.24 9.75 -7.05
C GLN A 118 14.24 8.79 -5.87
N ILE A 119 13.05 8.52 -5.31
CA ILE A 119 12.84 7.56 -4.23
C ILE A 119 13.29 6.15 -4.66
N LEU A 120 12.87 5.71 -5.84
CA LEU A 120 13.19 4.37 -6.36
C LEU A 120 14.71 4.20 -6.60
N ARG A 121 15.40 5.27 -7.01
CA ARG A 121 16.87 5.30 -7.15
C ARG A 121 17.59 5.33 -5.79
N GLY A 122 16.96 5.83 -4.74
CA GLY A 122 17.51 5.83 -3.39
C GLY A 122 17.57 4.43 -2.76
N HIS A 123 16.82 3.46 -3.30
CA HIS A 123 16.75 2.03 -2.95
C HIS A 123 16.40 1.67 -1.48
N GLU A 124 16.60 2.55 -0.49
CA GLU A 124 16.48 2.22 0.93
C GLU A 124 15.06 1.83 1.37
N CYS A 125 14.01 2.43 0.83
CA CYS A 125 12.62 2.12 1.22
C CYS A 125 11.90 1.13 0.29
N CYS A 126 12.47 0.83 -0.89
CA CYS A 126 11.80 0.05 -1.93
C CYS A 126 11.47 -1.39 -1.49
N HIS A 127 12.35 -2.00 -0.71
CA HIS A 127 12.16 -3.35 -0.18
C HIS A 127 11.05 -3.47 0.88
N ARG A 128 10.57 -2.33 1.41
CA ARG A 128 9.50 -2.24 2.41
C ARG A 128 8.13 -1.97 1.78
N ILE A 129 8.10 -1.58 0.49
CA ILE A 129 6.87 -1.25 -0.23
C ILE A 129 6.51 -2.39 -1.19
N HIS A 130 5.39 -3.04 -0.93
CA HIS A 130 4.86 -4.11 -1.76
C HIS A 130 3.70 -3.59 -2.61
N VAL A 131 4.00 -3.37 -3.89
CA VAL A 131 3.04 -3.00 -4.95
C VAL A 131 3.01 -4.12 -5.99
N GLU A 132 1.83 -4.40 -6.54
CA GLU A 132 1.69 -5.26 -7.71
C GLU A 132 2.01 -4.47 -8.97
N TRP A 133 3.17 -4.76 -9.56
CA TRP A 133 3.63 -4.10 -10.78
C TRP A 133 3.03 -4.77 -12.02
N ASN A 134 2.44 -3.98 -12.92
CA ASN A 134 2.07 -4.47 -14.24
C ASN A 134 3.29 -4.48 -15.18
N THR A 135 3.15 -5.10 -16.36
CA THR A 135 4.28 -5.26 -17.31
C THR A 135 4.83 -3.93 -17.82
N ALA A 136 3.98 -2.94 -18.08
CA ALA A 136 4.40 -1.62 -18.56
C ALA A 136 5.19 -0.86 -17.50
N MET A 137 4.76 -0.94 -16.25
CA MET A 137 5.44 -0.33 -15.12
C MET A 137 6.80 -0.98 -14.84
N LEU A 138 6.91 -2.30 -15.00
CA LEU A 138 8.20 -3.00 -14.89
C LEU A 138 9.19 -2.56 -15.98
N ASP A 139 8.71 -2.23 -17.18
CA ASP A 139 9.56 -1.70 -18.26
C ASP A 139 10.04 -0.29 -18.00
N GLU A 140 9.14 0.58 -17.53
CA GLU A 140 9.48 1.93 -17.11
C GLU A 140 10.52 1.90 -15.99
N LEU A 141 10.29 1.05 -14.98
CA LEU A 141 11.19 0.88 -13.86
C LEU A 141 12.56 0.36 -14.31
N ALA A 142 12.62 -0.65 -15.20
CA ALA A 142 13.86 -1.15 -15.78
C ALA A 142 14.69 -0.07 -16.47
N ARG A 143 14.04 0.87 -17.18
CA ARG A 143 14.72 2.02 -17.77
C ARG A 143 15.26 2.99 -16.73
N ILE A 144 14.52 3.21 -15.64
CA ILE A 144 14.83 4.25 -14.64
C ILE A 144 15.98 3.88 -13.71
N ILE A 145 15.97 2.63 -13.21
CA ILE A 145 16.99 2.15 -12.26
C ILE A 145 18.10 1.35 -12.94
N SER A 146 18.14 1.34 -14.29
CA SER A 146 19.15 0.65 -15.11
C SER A 146 19.40 -0.81 -14.70
N LEU A 147 18.36 -1.47 -14.18
CA LEU A 147 18.40 -2.86 -13.74
C LEU A 147 17.61 -3.72 -14.72
N ASP A 148 18.09 -4.93 -14.91
CA ASP A 148 17.41 -5.90 -15.76
C ASP A 148 16.11 -6.37 -15.08
N ARG A 149 15.10 -6.74 -15.88
CA ARG A 149 13.77 -7.15 -15.38
C ARG A 149 13.84 -8.29 -14.35
N HIS A 150 14.86 -9.14 -14.44
CA HIS A 150 15.07 -10.25 -13.51
C HIS A 150 15.52 -9.79 -12.12
N ASP A 151 16.32 -8.73 -12.05
CA ASP A 151 16.84 -8.19 -10.79
C ASP A 151 15.77 -7.35 -10.08
N ILE A 152 14.92 -6.66 -10.86
CA ILE A 152 13.74 -5.93 -10.36
C ILE A 152 12.78 -6.84 -9.59
N LYS A 153 12.55 -8.07 -10.09
CA LYS A 153 11.67 -9.05 -9.43
C LYS A 153 12.20 -9.48 -8.07
N LYS A 154 13.53 -9.59 -7.93
CA LYS A 154 14.18 -9.89 -6.65
C LYS A 154 14.17 -8.68 -5.72
N PHE A 155 14.26 -7.47 -6.30
CA PHE A 155 14.32 -6.20 -5.59
C PHE A 155 13.05 -5.91 -4.77
N PHE A 156 11.86 -6.17 -5.31
CA PHE A 156 10.58 -5.92 -4.63
C PHE A 156 10.03 -7.09 -3.81
N ARG A 157 10.76 -8.21 -3.68
CA ARG A 157 10.34 -9.43 -2.97
C ARG A 157 8.87 -9.82 -3.24
N THR A 158 8.38 -9.63 -4.46
CA THR A 158 6.98 -9.88 -4.81
C THR A 158 6.77 -11.39 -5.07
N PRO A 159 6.01 -12.12 -4.21
CA PRO A 159 5.91 -13.58 -4.34
C PRO A 159 5.01 -14.04 -5.51
N SER A 160 4.29 -13.13 -6.17
CA SER A 160 3.02 -13.48 -6.83
C SER A 160 2.84 -12.94 -8.24
N LEU A 161 3.90 -12.73 -9.03
CA LEU A 161 3.74 -12.39 -10.46
C LEU A 161 2.96 -13.45 -11.27
N LEU A 162 2.74 -14.66 -10.74
CA LEU A 162 2.17 -15.79 -11.48
C LEU A 162 0.73 -16.18 -11.09
N ARG A 163 0.11 -15.60 -10.05
CA ARG A 163 -1.19 -16.11 -9.55
C ARG A 163 -2.41 -15.20 -9.74
N ALA A 164 -2.24 -13.92 -10.04
CA ALA A 164 -3.38 -12.98 -10.13
C ALA A 164 -3.92 -12.73 -11.56
N PHE A 165 -3.22 -13.17 -12.62
CA PHE A 165 -3.72 -13.00 -14.01
C PHE A 165 -4.15 -14.31 -14.70
N ALA A 166 -4.09 -15.44 -14.00
CA ALA A 166 -4.65 -16.71 -14.47
C ALA A 166 -5.96 -17.01 -13.72
N GLY A 167 -7.04 -16.32 -14.11
CA GLY A 167 -8.41 -16.56 -13.65
C GLY A 167 -9.03 -15.30 -13.04
N SER A 168 -9.73 -14.46 -13.81
CA SER A 168 -11.07 -14.80 -14.29
C SER A 168 -11.46 -14.05 -15.58
N PRO A 169 -12.08 -14.73 -16.57
CA PRO A 169 -12.50 -14.17 -17.84
C PRO A 169 -13.95 -13.65 -17.80
N GLN A 170 -14.21 -12.38 -17.47
CA GLN A 170 -15.58 -11.83 -17.57
C GLN A 170 -15.75 -10.36 -18.02
N SER A 171 -14.70 -9.66 -18.46
CA SER A 171 -14.89 -8.31 -19.06
C SER A 171 -14.19 -8.13 -20.40
N LEU A 172 -14.14 -9.21 -21.20
CA LEU A 172 -14.19 -9.09 -22.65
C LEU A 172 -15.61 -8.65 -23.04
N LYS A 173 -15.88 -7.34 -22.99
CA LYS A 173 -16.94 -6.76 -23.84
C LYS A 173 -16.48 -6.96 -25.28
N LYS A 174 -16.94 -8.05 -25.91
CA LYS A 174 -16.91 -8.17 -27.37
C LYS A 174 -17.64 -6.96 -27.97
N PRO A 175 -17.11 -6.32 -29.02
CA PRO A 175 -17.95 -5.56 -29.93
C PRO A 175 -18.82 -6.58 -30.67
N MET A 176 -20.13 -6.57 -30.40
CA MET A 176 -21.10 -7.22 -31.26
C MET A 176 -21.34 -6.28 -32.44
N LEU A 177 -20.61 -6.53 -33.53
CA LEU A 177 -21.04 -6.16 -34.88
C LEU A 177 -21.94 -7.29 -35.41
N GLN A 178 -22.85 -6.87 -36.30
CA GLN A 178 -23.84 -7.60 -37.11
C GLN A 178 -25.21 -7.74 -36.43
N GLU A 179 -26.30 -7.29 -37.05
CA GLU A 179 -26.57 -7.23 -38.50
C GLU A 179 -26.73 -5.82 -39.09
#